data_AF-A0A844ZYF2-F1
#
_entry.id   AF-A0A844ZYF2-F1
#
_cell.length_a   1.000
_cell.length_b   1.000
_cell.length_c   1.000
_cell.angle_alpha   90.00
_cell.angle_beta   90.00
_cell.angle_gamma   90.00
#
_symmetry.space_group_name_H-M   'P 1'
#
loop_
_entity.id
_entity.type
_entity.pdbx_description
1 polymer ?
#
loop_
_entity_poly.entity_id
_entity_poly.type
_entity_poly.pdbx_seq_one_letter_code
_entity_poly.pdbx_strand_id
1 'polypeptide(L)'
;MNDLKQDQEQTGVMVADLREDYFSVFHALAPQLGKLEPDEATQIVRFYMLCKSAKDSIMPDGVMVENEDHDLALENALQLLTLMTEALRLGDQIAQWIPQIAPLRTTK
;
A
#
# COMPACT_ATOMS: atom_id res chain seq x y z
N MET A 1 27.28 29.40 31.96
CA MET A 1 26.23 29.77 31.00
C MET A 1 26.72 29.41 29.61
N ASN A 2 26.42 28.19 29.16
CA ASN A 2 26.38 27.77 27.76
C ASN A 2 25.65 26.41 27.76
N ASP A 3 24.39 26.47 28.19
CA ASP A 3 23.37 25.48 27.86
C ASP A 3 22.61 26.02 26.65
N LEU A 4 22.04 25.13 25.82
CA LEU A 4 21.36 25.34 24.52
C LEU A 4 22.31 25.05 23.34
N LYS A 5 22.13 24.00 22.54
CA LYS A 5 20.94 23.21 22.21
C LYS A 5 21.38 21.79 21.86
N GLN A 6 20.89 20.80 22.60
CA GLN A 6 20.84 19.44 22.07
C GLN A 6 19.67 19.42 21.09
N ASP A 7 19.97 19.40 19.79
CA ASP A 7 18.99 19.03 18.77
C ASP A 7 18.52 17.62 19.12
N GLN A 8 17.30 17.53 19.64
CA GLN A 8 16.62 16.25 19.82
C GLN A 8 16.30 15.74 18.42
N GLU A 9 17.16 14.88 17.89
CA GLU A 9 16.84 14.02 16.75
C GLU A 9 15.60 13.20 17.14
N GLN A 10 14.45 13.69 16.69
CA GLN A 10 13.18 13.01 16.87
C GLN A 10 13.17 11.85 15.87
N THR A 11 13.73 10.71 16.26
CA THR A 11 13.67 9.48 15.48
C THR A 11 12.21 9.03 15.43
N GLY A 12 11.52 9.40 14.35
CA GLY A 12 10.13 9.01 14.12
C GLY A 12 10.09 7.53 13.74
N VAL A 13 9.48 6.70 14.59
CA VAL A 13 9.22 5.29 14.26
C VAL A 13 7.95 5.24 13.40
N MET A 14 8.07 4.87 12.14
CA MET A 14 6.93 4.60 11.28
C MET A 14 6.36 3.22 11.62
N VAL A 15 5.18 3.19 12.24
CA VAL A 15 4.45 1.94 12.54
C VAL A 15 3.31 1.80 11.54
N ALA A 16 3.42 0.82 10.65
CA ALA A 16 2.35 0.47 9.72
C ALA A 16 1.67 -0.83 10.19
N ASP A 17 0.40 -0.71 10.56
CA ASP A 17 -0.43 -1.83 11.03
C ASP A 17 -1.37 -2.30 9.91
N LEU A 18 -0.94 -3.30 9.15
CA LEU A 18 -1.74 -3.95 8.12
C LEU A 18 -2.60 -5.06 8.76
N ARG A 19 -3.77 -4.68 9.29
CA ARG A 19 -4.64 -5.55 10.10
C ARG A 19 -5.28 -6.71 9.34
N GLU A 20 -5.26 -6.72 8.01
CA GLU A 20 -5.98 -7.73 7.23
C GLU A 20 -5.15 -8.20 6.04
N ASP A 21 -5.10 -9.52 5.85
CA ASP A 21 -4.49 -10.12 4.67
C ASP A 21 -5.45 -9.98 3.47
N TYR A 22 -5.55 -8.76 2.93
CA TYR A 22 -6.31 -8.46 1.70
C TYR A 22 -5.92 -9.36 0.52
N PHE A 23 -4.77 -10.02 0.64
CA PHE A 23 -4.27 -11.06 -0.25
C PHE A 23 -5.22 -12.26 -0.35
N SER A 24 -5.82 -12.68 0.77
CA SER A 24 -6.81 -13.77 0.78
C SER A 24 -8.03 -13.47 -0.10
N VAL A 25 -8.49 -12.21 -0.09
CA VAL A 25 -9.60 -11.75 -0.94
C VAL A 25 -9.20 -11.76 -2.41
N PHE A 26 -8.02 -11.24 -2.75
CA PHE A 26 -7.51 -11.29 -4.12
C PHE A 26 -7.37 -12.73 -4.61
N HIS A 27 -6.77 -13.63 -3.83
CA HIS A 27 -6.59 -15.03 -4.21
C HIS A 27 -7.93 -15.76 -4.42
N ALA A 28 -8.94 -15.47 -3.59
CA ALA A 28 -10.28 -16.04 -3.75
C ALA A 28 -10.99 -15.55 -5.03
N LEU A 29 -10.69 -14.33 -5.48
CA LEU A 29 -11.33 -13.69 -6.63
C LEU A 29 -10.50 -13.76 -7.92
N ALA A 30 -9.22 -14.13 -7.84
CA ALA A 30 -8.31 -14.22 -8.98
C ALA A 30 -8.85 -15.06 -10.15
N PRO A 31 -9.54 -16.21 -9.94
CA PRO A 31 -10.15 -16.96 -11.04
C PRO A 31 -11.22 -16.17 -11.81
N GLN A 32 -11.79 -15.13 -11.23
CA GLN A 32 -12.82 -14.28 -11.84
C GLN A 32 -12.22 -13.15 -12.67
N LEU A 33 -10.92 -12.88 -12.60
CA LEU A 33 -10.26 -11.82 -13.37
C LEU A 33 -10.40 -12.02 -14.88
N GLY A 34 -10.46 -13.27 -15.35
CA GLY A 34 -10.68 -13.59 -16.77
C GLY A 34 -12.08 -13.22 -17.29
N LYS A 35 -12.98 -12.72 -16.44
CA LYS A 35 -14.31 -12.22 -16.82
C LYS A 35 -14.33 -10.71 -17.05
N LEU A 36 -13.24 -10.02 -16.73
CA LEU A 36 -13.10 -8.57 -16.89
C LEU A 36 -12.45 -8.23 -18.22
N GLU A 37 -12.59 -7.00 -18.66
CA GLU A 37 -11.81 -6.52 -19.79
C GLU A 37 -10.31 -6.53 -19.43
N PRO A 38 -9.41 -6.75 -20.40
CA PRO A 38 -7.98 -6.86 -20.13
C PRO A 38 -7.38 -5.67 -19.36
N ASP A 39 -7.89 -4.47 -19.62
CA ASP A 39 -7.46 -3.24 -18.94
C ASP A 39 -7.88 -3.25 -17.46
N GLU A 40 -9.12 -3.64 -17.17
CA GLU A 40 -9.66 -3.73 -15.79
C GLU A 40 -8.91 -4.78 -14.97
N ALA A 41 -8.69 -5.96 -15.57
CA ALA A 41 -7.92 -7.03 -14.93
C ALA A 41 -6.48 -6.58 -14.63
N THR A 42 -5.85 -5.87 -15.57
CA THR A 42 -4.49 -5.34 -15.42
C THR A 42 -4.40 -4.33 -14.27
N GLN A 43 -5.38 -3.44 -14.14
CA GLN A 43 -5.43 -2.46 -13.05
C GLN A 43 -5.63 -3.13 -11.67
N ILE A 44 -6.48 -4.15 -11.56
CA ILE A 44 -6.66 -4.90 -10.30
C ILE A 44 -5.38 -5.64 -9.90
N VAL A 45 -4.71 -6.29 -10.87
CA VAL A 45 -3.42 -6.94 -10.63
C VAL A 45 -2.36 -5.91 -10.20
N ARG A 46 -2.30 -4.76 -10.86
CA ARG A 46 -1.37 -3.68 -10.49
C ARG A 46 -1.63 -3.14 -9.09
N PHE A 47 -2.89 -2.92 -8.72
CA PHE A 47 -3.27 -2.51 -7.37
C PHE A 47 -2.77 -3.52 -6.33
N TYR A 48 -3.02 -4.81 -6.57
CA TYR A 48 -2.52 -5.88 -5.71
C TYR A 48 -0.99 -5.90 -5.59
N MET A 49 -0.25 -5.73 -6.70
CA MET A 49 1.22 -5.67 -6.67
C MET A 49 1.73 -4.48 -5.84
N LEU A 50 1.10 -3.31 -5.95
CA LEU A 50 1.49 -2.12 -5.17
C LEU A 50 1.27 -2.35 -3.66
N CYS A 51 0.13 -2.93 -3.27
CA CYS A 51 -0.14 -3.30 -1.88
C CYS A 51 0.88 -4.32 -1.35
N LYS A 52 1.27 -5.30 -2.18
CA LYS A 52 2.30 -6.28 -1.83
C LYS A 52 3.65 -5.62 -1.60
N SER A 53 4.12 -4.82 -2.55
CA SER A 53 5.41 -4.13 -2.43
C SER A 53 5.46 -3.24 -1.19
N ALA A 54 4.39 -2.48 -0.92
CA ALA A 54 4.31 -1.65 0.28
C ALA A 54 4.38 -2.48 1.58
N LYS A 55 3.68 -3.63 1.62
CA LYS A 55 3.74 -4.58 2.76
C LYS A 55 5.14 -5.18 2.94
N ASP A 56 5.77 -5.62 1.86
CA ASP A 56 7.10 -6.23 1.90
C ASP A 56 8.17 -5.20 2.32
N SER A 57 8.01 -3.92 1.96
CA SER A 57 8.91 -2.83 2.37
C SER A 57 8.87 -2.48 3.86
N ILE A 58 7.78 -2.79 4.56
CA ILE A 58 7.60 -2.46 6.00
C ILE A 58 7.83 -3.66 6.94
N MET A 59 8.05 -4.86 6.40
CA MET A 59 8.33 -6.04 7.23
C MET A 59 9.68 -5.90 7.95
N PRO A 60 9.93 -6.68 9.02
CA PRO A 60 11.17 -6.61 9.81
C PRO A 60 12.46 -6.89 9.02
N ASP A 61 12.37 -7.50 7.83
CA ASP A 61 13.49 -7.70 6.88
C ASP A 61 13.43 -6.72 5.69
N GLY A 62 12.48 -5.79 5.67
CA GLY A 62 12.27 -4.80 4.63
C GLY A 62 13.27 -3.65 4.73
N VAL A 63 13.39 -2.80 3.70
CA VAL A 63 14.44 -1.77 3.56
C VAL A 63 14.51 -0.75 4.73
N MET A 64 13.52 -0.77 5.63
CA MET A 64 13.43 0.07 6.82
C MET A 64 14.14 -0.48 8.07
N VAL A 65 14.83 -1.63 8.02
CA VAL A 65 15.58 -2.17 9.16
C VAL A 65 16.72 -1.21 9.54
N GLU A 66 16.62 -0.60 10.73
CA GLU A 66 17.71 0.02 11.50
C GLU A 66 18.82 0.70 10.66
N ASN A 67 18.45 1.59 9.75
CA ASN A 67 19.45 2.38 9.03
C ASN A 67 19.93 3.51 9.94
N GLU A 68 21.18 3.42 10.42
CA GLU A 68 21.90 4.54 11.06
C GLU A 68 22.11 5.72 10.08
N ASP A 69 21.90 5.48 8.78
CA ASP A 69 21.92 6.49 7.72
C ASP A 69 20.55 7.15 7.52
N HIS A 70 20.43 8.37 8.04
CA HIS A 70 19.21 9.18 7.97
C HIS A 70 18.75 9.48 6.53
N ASP A 71 19.66 9.62 5.57
CA ASP A 71 19.31 9.94 4.19
C ASP A 71 18.67 8.72 3.50
N LEU A 72 19.23 7.53 3.74
CA LEU A 72 18.66 6.27 3.25
C LEU A 72 17.29 5.98 3.87
N ALA A 73 17.12 6.23 5.18
CA ALA A 73 15.83 6.08 5.84
C ALA A 73 14.76 7.01 5.25
N LEU A 74 15.13 8.26 4.94
CA LEU A 74 14.23 9.22 4.30
C LEU A 74 13.86 8.78 2.88
N GLU A 75 14.81 8.32 2.07
CA GLU A 75 14.54 7.81 0.73
C GLU A 75 13.57 6.63 0.74
N ASN A 76 13.77 5.68 1.66
CA ASN A 76 12.89 4.53 1.82
C ASN A 76 11.48 4.95 2.25
N ALA A 77 11.35 5.94 3.15
CA ALA A 77 10.07 6.49 3.55
C ALA A 77 9.34 7.18 2.38
N LEU A 78 10.06 7.94 1.55
CA LEU A 78 9.50 8.58 0.37
C LEU A 78 9.06 7.56 -0.69
N GLN A 79 9.83 6.49 -0.88
CA GLN A 79 9.45 5.40 -1.79
C GLN A 79 8.18 4.68 -1.31
N LEU A 80 8.12 4.34 -0.03
CA LEU A 80 6.93 3.74 0.57
C LEU A 80 5.70 4.65 0.45
N LEU A 81 5.85 5.94 0.73
CA LEU A 81 4.80 6.93 0.55
C LEU A 81 4.31 6.99 -0.90
N THR A 82 5.23 6.92 -1.86
CA THR A 82 4.90 6.89 -3.29
C THR A 82 4.08 5.66 -3.65
N LEU A 83 4.51 4.47 -3.20
CA LEU A 83 3.80 3.21 -3.42
C LEU A 83 2.39 3.24 -2.82
N MET A 84 2.25 3.71 -1.58
CA MET A 84 0.94 3.83 -0.92
C MET A 84 0.03 4.84 -1.62
N THR A 85 0.57 5.98 -2.05
CA THR A 85 -0.20 7.01 -2.77
C THR A 85 -0.71 6.47 -4.10
N GLU A 86 0.13 5.73 -4.84
CA GLU A 86 -0.27 5.11 -6.10
C GLU A 86 -1.31 4.01 -5.89
N ALA A 87 -1.14 3.18 -4.85
CA ALA A 87 -2.11 2.15 -4.47
C ALA A 87 -3.46 2.78 -4.15
N LEU A 88 -3.51 3.84 -3.32
CA LEU A 88 -4.74 4.54 -2.97
C LEU A 88 -5.43 5.12 -4.21
N ARG A 89 -4.68 5.84 -5.06
CA ARG A 89 -5.23 6.43 -6.30
C ARG A 89 -5.85 5.36 -7.21
N LEU A 90 -5.18 4.22 -7.35
CA LEU A 90 -5.67 3.13 -8.19
C LEU A 90 -6.84 2.39 -7.54
N GLY A 91 -6.84 2.23 -6.22
CA GLY A 91 -7.96 1.68 -5.45
C GLY A 91 -9.22 2.52 -5.59
N ASP A 92 -9.10 3.85 -5.51
CA ASP A 92 -10.22 4.78 -5.73
C ASP A 92 -10.79 4.66 -7.15
N GLN A 93 -9.91 4.55 -8.15
CA GLN A 93 -10.31 4.36 -9.55
C GLN A 93 -11.09 3.05 -9.73
N ILE A 94 -10.62 1.94 -9.14
CA ILE A 94 -11.31 0.64 -9.18
C ILE A 94 -12.64 0.72 -8.42
N ALA A 95 -12.70 1.38 -7.27
CA ALA A 95 -13.91 1.52 -6.48
C ALA A 95 -15.02 2.28 -7.23
N GLN A 96 -14.66 3.22 -8.10
CA GLN A 96 -15.60 3.93 -8.97
C GLN A 96 -16.23 3.06 -10.07
N TRP A 97 -15.70 1.86 -10.33
CA TRP A 97 -16.35 0.89 -11.24
C TRP A 97 -17.52 0.17 -10.58
N ILE A 98 -17.44 -0.05 -9.27
CA ILE A 98 -18.40 -0.86 -8.49
C ILE A 98 -19.86 -0.34 -8.56
N PRO A 99 -20.15 0.98 -8.61
CA PRO A 99 -21.51 1.48 -8.83
C PRO A 99 -22.16 1.00 -10.14
N GLN A 100 -21.38 0.59 -11.15
CA GLN A 100 -21.89 0.14 -12.43
C GLN A 100 -22.15 -1.38 -12.49
N ILE A 101 -21.68 -2.14 -11.49
CA ILE A 101 -21.85 -3.61 -11.36
C ILE A 101 -22.97 -3.97 -10.35
N ALA A 102 -23.53 -2.95 -9.68
CA ALA A 102 -24.57 -3.08 -8.65
C ALA A 102 -26.02 -3.39 -9.10
N PRO A 103 -26.43 -3.52 -10.40
CA PRO A 103 -27.78 -4.00 -10.69
C PRO A 103 -27.97 -5.49 -10.34
N LEU A 104 -26.91 -6.23 -9.99
CA LEU A 104 -27.01 -7.65 -9.60
C LEU A 104 -27.35 -7.87 -8.12
N ARG A 105 -27.64 -6.83 -7.34
CA ARG A 105 -28.35 -6.97 -6.06
C ARG A 105 -29.86 -7.05 -6.31
N THR A 106 -30.30 -8.08 -7.01
CA THR A 106 -31.71 -8.42 -7.12
C THR A 106 -32.22 -8.96 -5.78
N THR A 107 -33.20 -8.26 -5.24
CA THR A 107 -34.41 -8.80 -4.58
C THR A 107 -34.25 -10.12 -3.82
N LYS A 108 -34.31 -10.03 -2.50
CA LYS A 108 -35.27 -10.78 -1.71
C LYS A 108 -35.91 -9.87 -0.68
#